data_AF-A0A967T6M7-F1
#
_entry.id   AF-A0A967T6M7-F1
#
_cell.length_a   1.000
_cell.length_b   1.000
_cell.length_c   1.000
_cell.angle_alpha   90.00
_cell.angle_beta   90.00
_cell.angle_gamma   90.00
#
_symmetry.space_group_name_H-M   'P 1'
#
loop_
_entity.id
_entity.type
_entity.pdbx_description
1 polymer ?
#
loop_
_entity_poly.entity_id
_entity_poly.type
_entity_poly.pdbx_seq_one_letter_code
_entity_poly.pdbx_strand_id
1 'polypeptide(L)'
;MLKNFLNLFLTALLFLPCINRAGTYYVDQNHPQANNTNPGTLNLPWLTIQHAAETMMAGDSVFIRSGIYDEQVNTVRNGNPTDGEIVFSAYPGETPAIDGTGVTTGNTGIIIAHSYIKLLGLEIRNWNENGIWIENAAFLEISDCVVHHVFYGIGIADGSHDFVFNRVEAHHFD
;
A
#
# COMPACT_ATOMS: atom_id res chain seq x y z
N MET A 1 45.60 -51.77 -8.20
CA MET A 1 45.93 -50.35 -7.90
C MET A 1 45.79 -49.58 -9.21
N LEU A 2 45.02 -48.52 -9.44
CA LEU A 2 44.18 -47.66 -8.61
C LEU A 2 43.27 -46.85 -9.58
N LYS A 3 41.95 -46.93 -9.37
CA LYS A 3 40.88 -45.92 -9.57
C LYS A 3 40.53 -45.33 -10.95
N ASN A 4 39.29 -45.68 -11.33
CA ASN A 4 38.28 -44.91 -12.07
C ASN A 4 38.31 -43.40 -11.83
N PHE A 5 38.19 -42.62 -12.91
CA PHE A 5 37.69 -41.25 -12.84
C PHE A 5 36.47 -41.10 -13.75
N LEU A 6 35.32 -41.16 -13.08
CA LEU A 6 33.98 -40.89 -13.56
C LEU A 6 33.90 -39.38 -13.89
N ASN A 7 33.77 -39.02 -15.17
CA ASN A 7 33.59 -37.63 -15.56
C ASN A 7 32.20 -37.15 -15.13
N LEU A 8 32.24 -36.20 -14.20
CA LEU A 8 31.15 -35.53 -13.51
C LEU A 8 30.26 -34.76 -14.49
N PHE A 9 28.97 -35.06 -14.49
CA PHE A 9 27.93 -34.22 -15.11
C PHE A 9 27.92 -32.85 -14.44
N LEU A 10 28.37 -31.81 -15.15
CA LEU A 10 28.20 -30.43 -14.73
C LEU A 10 26.96 -29.85 -15.43
N THR A 11 25.78 -30.12 -14.89
CA THR A 11 24.59 -29.32 -15.23
C THR A 11 24.77 -27.94 -14.62
N ALA A 12 25.17 -26.96 -15.42
CA ALA A 12 25.12 -25.56 -15.04
C ALA A 12 23.65 -25.16 -14.85
N LEU A 13 23.22 -25.02 -13.59
CA LEU A 13 21.93 -24.44 -13.25
C LEU A 13 22.02 -22.94 -13.55
N LEU A 14 21.51 -22.52 -14.71
CA LEU A 14 21.38 -21.11 -15.06
C LEU A 14 20.39 -20.48 -14.07
N PHE A 15 20.90 -19.80 -13.04
CA PHE A 15 20.12 -18.84 -12.27
C PHE A 15 19.81 -17.67 -13.20
N LEU A 16 18.70 -17.77 -13.92
CA LEU A 16 18.10 -16.59 -14.53
C LEU A 16 17.79 -15.63 -13.37
N PRO A 17 18.32 -14.40 -13.37
CA PRO A 17 17.85 -13.41 -12.41
C PRO A 17 16.34 -13.27 -12.61
N CYS A 18 15.57 -13.52 -11.55
CA CYS A 18 14.18 -13.11 -11.51
C CYS A 18 14.21 -11.59 -11.67
N ILE A 19 13.85 -11.10 -12.86
CA ILE A 19 13.53 -9.69 -13.02
C ILE A 19 12.24 -9.51 -12.24
N ASN A 20 12.34 -8.98 -11.02
CA ASN A 20 11.17 -8.62 -10.24
C ASN A 20 10.58 -7.37 -10.89
N ARG A 21 9.63 -7.58 -11.80
CA ARG A 21 8.94 -6.49 -12.46
C ARG A 21 7.88 -5.97 -11.49
N ALA A 22 7.91 -4.67 -11.23
CA ALA A 22 6.86 -3.95 -10.52
C ALA A 22 5.46 -4.40 -10.96
N GLY A 23 4.71 -4.94 -10.00
CA GLY A 23 3.33 -5.36 -10.13
C GLY A 23 2.37 -4.17 -10.23
N THR A 24 1.27 -4.37 -10.96
CA THR A 24 0.16 -3.41 -11.00
C THR A 24 -1.11 -4.13 -10.63
N TYR A 25 -1.74 -3.67 -9.56
CA TYR A 25 -2.88 -4.32 -8.93
C TYR A 25 -4.10 -3.41 -8.87
N TYR A 26 -5.25 -4.02 -8.57
CA TYR A 26 -6.53 -3.33 -8.46
C TYR A 26 -7.28 -3.78 -7.21
N VAL A 27 -7.84 -2.80 -6.50
CA VAL A 27 -8.78 -3.00 -5.40
C VAL A 27 -10.10 -2.39 -5.81
N ASP A 28 -11.18 -3.16 -5.75
CA ASP A 28 -12.52 -2.71 -6.15
C ASP A 28 -13.57 -3.48 -5.36
N GLN A 29 -13.99 -2.94 -4.21
CA GLN A 29 -14.97 -3.63 -3.38
C GLN A 29 -16.36 -3.73 -4.00
N ASN A 30 -16.65 -2.86 -4.97
CA ASN A 30 -17.92 -2.83 -5.68
C ASN A 30 -17.95 -3.82 -6.85
N HIS A 31 -16.79 -4.40 -7.20
CA HIS A 31 -16.72 -5.40 -8.26
C HIS A 31 -17.35 -6.73 -7.80
N PRO A 32 -18.26 -7.33 -8.58
CA PRO A 32 -19.00 -8.53 -8.16
C PRO A 32 -18.14 -9.78 -8.00
N GLN A 33 -16.88 -9.74 -8.44
CA GLN A 33 -15.90 -10.82 -8.30
C GLN A 33 -14.75 -10.45 -7.35
N ALA A 34 -14.82 -9.32 -6.65
CA ALA A 34 -13.78 -8.87 -5.73
C ALA A 34 -13.54 -9.90 -4.63
N ASN A 35 -12.28 -10.26 -4.42
CA ASN A 35 -11.89 -11.23 -3.41
C ASN A 35 -10.39 -11.12 -3.09
N ASN A 36 -10.00 -11.24 -1.83
CA ASN A 36 -8.59 -11.19 -1.40
C ASN A 36 -7.80 -12.47 -1.76
N THR A 37 -8.43 -13.48 -2.37
CA THR A 37 -7.74 -14.63 -2.95
C THR A 37 -7.46 -14.45 -4.45
N ASN A 38 -7.95 -13.36 -5.04
CA ASN A 38 -7.74 -13.07 -6.45
C ASN A 38 -6.29 -12.65 -6.75
N PRO A 39 -5.87 -12.66 -8.02
CA PRO A 39 -4.57 -12.15 -8.43
C PRO A 39 -4.43 -10.62 -8.40
N GLY A 40 -5.46 -9.86 -8.01
CA GLY A 40 -5.44 -8.40 -7.96
C GLY A 40 -5.45 -7.74 -9.35
N THR A 41 -6.03 -8.40 -10.36
CA THR A 41 -6.15 -7.86 -11.72
C THR A 41 -7.41 -7.02 -11.88
N LEU A 42 -7.52 -6.23 -12.95
CA LEU A 42 -8.72 -5.41 -13.18
C LEU A 42 -10.03 -6.22 -13.21
N ASN A 43 -10.01 -7.44 -13.76
CA ASN A 43 -11.20 -8.31 -13.85
C ASN A 43 -11.42 -9.19 -12.60
N LEU A 44 -10.36 -9.43 -11.84
CA LEU A 44 -10.38 -10.18 -10.58
C LEU A 44 -9.61 -9.34 -9.55
N PRO A 45 -10.21 -8.23 -9.09
CA PRO A 45 -9.55 -7.31 -8.17
C PRO A 45 -9.57 -7.87 -6.76
N TRP A 46 -8.71 -7.31 -5.91
CA TRP A 46 -8.79 -7.53 -4.48
C TRP A 46 -9.97 -6.79 -3.89
N LEU A 47 -10.46 -7.31 -2.75
CA LEU A 47 -11.59 -6.74 -2.04
C LEU A 47 -11.17 -5.57 -1.16
N THR A 48 -10.01 -5.66 -0.50
CA THR A 48 -9.58 -4.69 0.52
C THR A 48 -8.23 -4.04 0.22
N ILE A 49 -8.05 -2.82 0.71
CA ILE A 49 -6.81 -2.05 0.59
C ILE A 49 -5.74 -2.64 1.52
N GLN A 50 -6.11 -3.12 2.71
CA GLN A 50 -5.20 -3.80 3.63
C GLN A 50 -4.56 -5.04 2.98
N HIS A 51 -5.32 -5.80 2.18
CA HIS A 51 -4.76 -6.94 1.47
C HIS A 51 -3.73 -6.54 0.42
N ALA A 52 -3.93 -5.40 -0.25
CA ALA A 52 -2.92 -4.84 -1.14
C ALA A 52 -1.64 -4.48 -0.37
N ALA A 53 -1.77 -3.82 0.80
CA ALA A 53 -0.62 -3.51 1.65
C ALA A 53 0.14 -4.77 2.09
N GLU A 54 -0.57 -5.85 2.41
CA GLU A 54 -0.02 -7.14 2.80
C GLU A 54 0.63 -7.92 1.66
N THR A 55 0.31 -7.60 0.40
CA THR A 55 0.75 -8.38 -0.76
C THR A 55 1.85 -7.67 -1.55
N MET A 56 1.75 -6.36 -1.72
CA MET A 56 2.67 -5.58 -2.55
C MET A 56 4.10 -5.59 -2.01
N MET A 57 5.04 -5.60 -2.94
CA MET A 57 6.48 -5.49 -2.74
C MET A 57 6.98 -4.14 -3.23
N ALA A 58 8.24 -3.81 -2.93
CA ALA A 58 8.88 -2.59 -3.40
C ALA A 58 8.77 -2.46 -4.94
N GLY A 59 8.34 -1.29 -5.41
CA GLY A 59 8.08 -0.99 -6.81
C GLY A 59 6.64 -1.25 -7.26
N ASP A 60 5.83 -1.99 -6.48
CA ASP A 60 4.45 -2.30 -6.87
C ASP A 60 3.51 -1.10 -6.73
N SER A 61 2.43 -1.12 -7.51
CA SER A 61 1.36 -0.13 -7.43
C SER A 61 0.00 -0.80 -7.37
N VAL A 62 -0.93 -0.23 -6.60
CA VAL A 62 -2.35 -0.58 -6.59
C VAL A 62 -3.20 0.62 -6.99
N PHE A 63 -4.15 0.39 -7.91
CA PHE A 63 -5.21 1.32 -8.25
C PHE A 63 -6.49 0.96 -7.51
N ILE A 64 -6.92 1.84 -6.62
CA ILE A 64 -8.08 1.68 -5.75
C ILE A 64 -9.26 2.37 -6.43
N ARG A 65 -10.28 1.58 -6.76
CA ARG A 65 -11.50 2.04 -7.46
C ARG A 65 -12.45 2.71 -6.47
N SER A 66 -13.37 3.53 -6.97
CA SER A 66 -14.41 4.19 -6.17
C SER A 66 -15.14 3.19 -5.25
N GLY A 67 -15.21 3.51 -3.96
CA GLY A 67 -15.82 2.69 -2.93
C GLY A 67 -15.62 3.29 -1.54
N ILE A 68 -16.37 2.79 -0.56
CA ILE A 68 -16.25 3.16 0.86
C ILE A 68 -15.62 1.98 1.59
N TYR A 69 -14.32 2.06 1.86
CA TYR A 69 -13.52 0.98 2.42
C TYR A 69 -13.52 1.10 3.95
N ASP A 70 -14.39 0.31 4.59
CA ASP A 70 -14.55 0.28 6.05
C ASP A 70 -13.43 -0.53 6.72
N GLU A 71 -12.19 -0.04 6.64
CA GLU A 71 -11.00 -0.72 7.14
C GLU A 71 -9.92 0.25 7.61
N GLN A 72 -9.13 -0.14 8.62
CA GLN A 72 -7.86 0.52 8.92
C GLN A 72 -6.78 -0.11 8.05
N VAL A 73 -5.96 0.74 7.41
CA VAL A 73 -4.84 0.30 6.57
C VAL A 73 -3.53 0.47 7.34
N ASN A 74 -2.72 -0.59 7.38
CA ASN A 74 -1.38 -0.60 7.95
C ASN A 74 -0.39 -0.99 6.86
N THR A 75 0.59 -0.13 6.64
CA THR A 75 1.73 -0.48 5.77
C THR A 75 2.56 -1.58 6.46
N VAL A 76 2.99 -2.60 5.70
CA VAL A 76 3.73 -3.74 6.26
C VAL A 76 5.08 -4.01 5.59
N ARG A 77 5.45 -3.21 4.58
CA ARG A 77 6.72 -3.32 3.86
C ARG A 77 7.24 -1.95 3.45
N ASN A 78 8.56 -1.84 3.36
CA ASN A 78 9.24 -0.70 2.78
C ASN A 78 9.31 -0.87 1.25
N GLY A 79 9.13 0.24 0.53
CA GLY A 79 9.76 0.39 -0.78
C GLY A 79 11.28 0.60 -0.62
N ASN A 80 11.99 0.83 -1.72
CA ASN A 80 13.40 1.18 -1.65
C ASN A 80 13.90 1.89 -2.94
N PRO A 81 15.09 2.53 -2.92
CA PRO A 81 15.61 3.24 -4.09
C PRO A 81 15.94 2.36 -5.31
N THR A 82 16.15 1.06 -5.11
CA THR A 82 16.53 0.13 -6.19
C THR A 82 15.31 -0.39 -6.93
N ASP A 83 14.31 -0.87 -6.20
CA ASP A 83 13.11 -1.51 -6.76
C ASP A 83 11.96 -0.50 -6.96
N GLY A 84 11.93 0.57 -6.16
CA GLY A 84 10.94 1.64 -6.22
C GLY A 84 10.07 1.75 -4.96
N GLU A 85 9.17 2.73 -4.99
CA GLU A 85 8.19 2.99 -3.94
C GLU A 85 7.01 2.01 -4.02
N ILE A 86 6.29 1.81 -2.92
CA ILE A 86 5.00 1.13 -2.91
C ILE A 86 3.91 2.18 -3.07
N VAL A 87 3.10 2.09 -4.12
CA VAL A 87 2.14 3.14 -4.50
C VAL A 87 0.71 2.69 -4.27
N PHE A 88 -0.01 3.40 -3.39
CA PHE A 88 -1.45 3.32 -3.24
C PHE A 88 -2.08 4.53 -3.93
N SER A 89 -2.72 4.30 -5.05
CA SER A 89 -3.32 5.36 -5.86
C SER A 89 -4.80 5.13 -6.02
N ALA A 90 -5.60 6.18 -5.92
CA ALA A 90 -6.92 6.19 -6.53
C ALA A 90 -6.80 5.84 -8.02
N TYR A 91 -7.79 5.11 -8.54
CA TYR A 91 -7.94 4.93 -9.97
C TYR A 91 -8.16 6.31 -10.64
N PRO A 92 -7.58 6.60 -11.82
CA PRO A 92 -7.67 7.93 -12.41
C PRO A 92 -9.11 8.46 -12.51
N GLY A 93 -9.35 9.63 -11.91
CA GLY A 93 -10.65 10.31 -11.89
C GLY A 93 -11.64 9.78 -10.85
N GLU A 94 -11.21 8.87 -9.97
CA GLU A 94 -12.03 8.30 -8.90
C GLU A 94 -11.53 8.78 -7.53
N THR A 95 -12.39 8.68 -6.51
CA THR A 95 -12.10 9.14 -5.14
C THR A 95 -12.56 8.08 -4.15
N PRO A 96 -11.76 7.02 -3.93
CA PRO A 96 -12.07 6.02 -2.90
C PRO A 96 -11.91 6.62 -1.50
N ALA A 97 -12.80 6.23 -0.60
CA ALA A 97 -12.79 6.66 0.80
C ALA A 97 -12.37 5.51 1.72
N ILE A 98 -11.40 5.76 2.60
CA ILE A 98 -11.09 4.92 3.75
C ILE A 98 -11.88 5.47 4.94
N ASP A 99 -12.93 4.75 5.32
CA ASP A 99 -13.99 5.24 6.19
C ASP A 99 -13.99 4.49 7.52
N GLY A 100 -13.90 5.23 8.63
CA GLY A 100 -13.93 4.64 9.97
C GLY A 100 -15.33 4.31 10.50
N THR A 101 -16.39 4.60 9.74
CA THR A 101 -17.78 4.37 10.19
C THR A 101 -18.02 2.90 10.49
N GLY A 102 -18.24 2.58 11.76
CA GLY A 102 -18.53 1.20 12.19
C GLY A 102 -17.31 0.28 12.26
N VAL A 103 -16.10 0.78 11.99
CA VAL A 103 -14.86 0.03 12.17
C VAL A 103 -14.60 -0.16 13.67
N THR A 104 -14.29 -1.39 14.08
CA THR A 104 -14.04 -1.77 15.49
C THR A 104 -12.64 -2.35 15.73
N THR A 105 -11.88 -2.56 14.66
CA THR A 105 -10.53 -3.18 14.70
C THR A 105 -9.40 -2.16 14.73
N GLY A 106 -9.72 -0.87 14.80
CA GLY A 106 -8.76 0.22 14.72
C GLY A 106 -9.46 1.58 14.83
N ASN A 107 -8.69 2.62 15.17
CA ASN A 107 -9.19 3.99 15.35
C ASN A 107 -8.53 5.01 14.43
N THR A 108 -7.54 4.59 13.64
CA THR A 108 -6.80 5.44 12.71
C THR A 108 -7.02 4.95 11.29
N GLY A 109 -7.14 5.86 10.31
CA GLY A 109 -7.39 5.46 8.92
C GLY A 109 -6.23 4.73 8.27
N ILE A 110 -5.06 5.36 8.24
CA ILE A 110 -3.85 4.76 7.69
C ILE A 110 -2.70 4.90 8.68
N ILE A 111 -2.03 3.80 9.02
CA ILE A 111 -0.77 3.77 9.76
C ILE A 111 0.38 3.48 8.79
N ILE A 112 1.27 4.46 8.66
CA ILE A 112 2.48 4.38 7.85
C ILE A 112 3.68 4.19 8.78
N ALA A 113 4.12 2.93 8.90
CA ALA A 113 5.26 2.51 9.71
C ALA A 113 6.48 2.09 8.84
N HIS A 114 6.39 2.36 7.53
CA HIS A 114 7.35 1.91 6.53
C HIS A 114 7.63 3.03 5.52
N SER A 115 8.83 2.99 4.92
CA SER A 115 9.40 4.03 4.07
C SER A 115 9.19 3.79 2.58
N TYR A 116 9.39 4.83 1.76
CA TYR A 116 9.21 4.77 0.29
C TYR A 116 7.80 4.36 -0.11
N ILE A 117 6.81 5.10 0.42
CA ILE A 117 5.38 4.85 0.18
C ILE A 117 4.73 6.09 -0.39
N LYS A 118 3.81 5.88 -1.34
CA LYS A 118 2.99 6.93 -1.92
C LYS A 118 1.51 6.69 -1.66
N LEU A 119 0.82 7.73 -1.19
CA LEU A 119 -0.63 7.79 -1.10
C LEU A 119 -1.13 8.88 -2.05
N LEU A 120 -1.92 8.50 -3.05
CA LEU A 120 -2.34 9.40 -4.12
C LEU A 120 -3.86 9.41 -4.27
N GLY A 121 -4.50 10.57 -4.13
CA GLY A 121 -5.91 10.78 -4.49
C GLY A 121 -6.94 10.13 -3.55
N LEU A 122 -6.57 9.81 -2.31
CA LEU A 122 -7.45 9.09 -1.37
C LEU A 122 -8.22 10.05 -0.47
N GLU A 123 -9.47 9.71 -0.17
CA GLU A 123 -10.24 10.34 0.91
C GLU A 123 -10.10 9.48 2.18
N ILE A 124 -9.83 10.10 3.33
CA ILE A 124 -9.72 9.43 4.63
C ILE A 124 -10.63 10.15 5.62
N ARG A 125 -11.61 9.44 6.18
CA ARG A 125 -12.64 10.09 7.00
C ARG A 125 -13.26 9.23 8.08
N ASN A 126 -13.97 9.90 9.00
CA ASN A 126 -14.80 9.30 10.05
C ASN A 126 -14.02 8.41 11.04
N TRP A 127 -12.81 8.84 11.42
CA TRP A 127 -11.93 8.11 12.33
C TRP A 127 -11.89 8.75 13.73
N ASN A 128 -11.90 7.93 14.78
CA ASN A 128 -11.91 8.42 16.17
C ASN A 128 -10.52 8.90 16.65
N GLU A 129 -9.46 8.74 15.85
CA GLU A 129 -8.12 9.27 16.11
C GLU A 129 -7.58 10.01 14.88
N ASN A 130 -6.50 9.52 14.28
CA ASN A 130 -5.86 10.14 13.12
C ASN A 130 -6.53 9.66 11.84
N GLY A 131 -6.60 10.52 10.82
CA GLY A 131 -6.79 10.03 9.46
C GLY A 131 -5.54 9.30 8.99
N ILE A 132 -4.36 9.92 9.16
CA ILE A 132 -3.07 9.33 8.81
C ILE A 132 -2.12 9.47 10.00
N TRP A 133 -1.53 8.36 10.43
CA TRP A 133 -0.47 8.34 11.43
C TRP A 133 0.82 7.83 10.80
N ILE A 134 1.91 8.58 10.97
CA ILE A 134 3.24 8.25 10.44
C ILE A 134 4.21 8.07 11.60
N GLU A 135 4.84 6.90 11.68
CA GLU A 135 5.81 6.56 12.72
C GLU A 135 6.99 5.78 12.13
N ASN A 136 8.22 6.04 12.57
CA ASN A 136 9.42 5.32 12.13
C ASN A 136 9.54 5.15 10.60
N ALA A 137 9.11 6.15 9.83
CA ALA A 137 9.04 6.09 8.37
C ALA A 137 9.70 7.29 7.71
N ALA A 138 10.23 7.08 6.50
CA ALA A 138 10.84 8.14 5.71
C ALA A 138 10.55 8.02 4.22
N PHE A 139 10.81 9.11 3.48
CA PHE A 139 10.66 9.17 2.02
C PHE A 139 9.22 8.85 1.60
N LEU A 140 8.25 9.60 2.12
CA LEU A 140 6.84 9.44 1.77
C LEU A 140 6.36 10.56 0.87
N GLU A 141 5.41 10.24 -0.01
CA GLU A 141 4.60 11.22 -0.73
C GLU A 141 3.11 11.00 -0.40
N ILE A 142 2.45 12.06 0.03
CA ILE A 142 1.00 12.12 0.16
C ILE A 142 0.52 13.25 -0.75
N SER A 143 -0.20 12.88 -1.81
CA SER A 143 -0.61 13.82 -2.86
C SER A 143 -2.10 13.68 -3.16
N ASP A 144 -2.77 14.81 -3.39
CA ASP A 144 -4.18 14.85 -3.80
C ASP A 144 -5.16 14.18 -2.82
N CYS A 145 -4.76 14.01 -1.56
CA CYS A 145 -5.57 13.36 -0.54
C CYS A 145 -6.40 14.37 0.26
N VAL A 146 -7.54 13.90 0.77
CA VAL A 146 -8.40 14.67 1.69
C VAL A 146 -8.55 13.90 3.00
N VAL A 147 -8.30 14.57 4.14
CA VAL A 147 -8.43 14.00 5.48
C VAL A 147 -9.44 14.81 6.29
N HIS A 148 -10.57 14.21 6.70
CA HIS A 148 -11.62 14.98 7.36
C HIS A 148 -12.58 14.18 8.24
N HIS A 149 -13.25 14.86 9.18
CA HIS A 149 -14.05 14.21 10.23
C HIS A 149 -13.23 13.17 10.99
N VAL A 150 -12.08 13.61 11.51
CA VAL A 150 -11.16 12.83 12.33
C VAL A 150 -10.71 13.64 13.54
N PHE A 151 -10.26 13.04 14.63
CA PHE A 151 -9.85 13.80 15.82
C PHE A 151 -8.52 14.54 15.64
N TYR A 152 -7.52 13.92 15.02
CA TYR A 152 -6.14 14.46 15.01
C TYR A 152 -5.57 14.83 13.63
N GLY A 153 -6.30 14.55 12.54
CA GLY A 153 -5.84 14.85 11.19
C GLY A 153 -4.70 13.95 10.73
N ILE A 154 -3.51 14.54 10.48
CA ILE A 154 -2.29 13.84 10.06
C ILE A 154 -1.23 14.01 11.15
N GLY A 155 -0.83 12.90 11.79
CA GLY A 155 0.22 12.85 12.81
C GLY A 155 1.55 12.31 12.27
N ILE A 156 2.66 12.87 12.74
CA ILE A 156 4.03 12.45 12.41
C ILE A 156 4.83 12.33 13.70
N ALA A 157 5.36 11.14 13.99
CA ALA A 157 6.05 10.82 15.23
C ALA A 157 7.28 9.93 15.03
N ASP A 158 8.00 9.66 16.11
CA ASP A 158 8.95 8.56 16.23
C ASP A 158 10.04 8.49 15.14
N GLY A 159 10.84 9.56 15.05
CA GLY A 159 12.01 9.60 14.16
C GLY A 159 11.67 9.70 12.67
N SER A 160 10.40 9.88 12.33
CA SER A 160 9.92 10.06 10.96
C SER A 160 10.52 11.31 10.30
N HIS A 161 11.04 11.20 9.08
CA HIS A 161 11.64 12.30 8.32
C HIS A 161 11.45 12.19 6.79
N ASP A 162 11.69 13.27 6.04
CA ASP A 162 11.58 13.32 4.56
C ASP A 162 10.19 13.00 3.99
N PHE A 163 9.30 13.99 4.01
CA PHE A 163 7.93 13.89 3.50
C PHE A 163 7.63 14.93 2.42
N VAL A 164 6.84 14.52 1.44
CA VAL A 164 6.21 15.42 0.47
C VAL A 164 4.70 15.38 0.71
N PHE A 165 4.14 16.54 1.04
CA PHE A 165 2.69 16.77 1.06
C PHE A 165 2.35 17.72 -0.08
N ASN A 166 1.54 17.28 -1.03
CA ASN A 166 1.24 18.06 -2.22
C ASN A 166 -0.27 18.01 -2.55
N ARG A 167 -0.94 19.17 -2.43
CA ARG A 167 -2.40 19.26 -2.58
C ARG A 167 -3.15 18.32 -1.62
N VAL A 168 -2.73 18.34 -0.36
CA VAL A 168 -3.43 17.63 0.73
C VAL A 168 -4.35 18.62 1.44
N GLU A 169 -5.63 18.29 1.51
CA GLU A 169 -6.62 19.04 2.28
C GLU A 169 -6.92 18.30 3.57
N ALA A 170 -6.83 18.98 4.72
CA ALA A 170 -7.12 18.39 6.01
C ALA A 170 -8.00 19.34 6.83
N HIS A 171 -9.21 18.92 7.18
CA HIS A 171 -10.25 19.81 7.72
C HIS A 171 -11.30 19.05 8.54
N HIS A 172 -12.13 19.76 9.32
CA HIS A 172 -13.13 19.18 10.24
C HIS A 172 -12.51 18.19 11.23
N PHE A 173 -11.78 18.73 12.20
CA PHE A 173 -11.27 17.97 13.35
C PHE A 173 -12.07 18.31 14.60
N ASP A 174 -12.34 17.30 15.42
CA ASP A 174 -13.11 17.39 16.66
C ASP A 174 -12.22 17.49 17.92
#